data_AF-A0A6J1N2V3-F1
#
_entry.id   AF-A0A6J1N2V3-F1
#
_cell.length_a   1.000
_cell.length_b   1.000
_cell.length_c   1.000
_cell.angle_alpha   90.00
_cell.angle_beta   90.00
_cell.angle_gamma   90.00
#
_symmetry.space_group_name_H-M   'P 1'
#
loop_
_entity.id
_entity.type
_entity.pdbx_description
1 polymer ?
#
loop_
_entity_poly.entity_id
_entity_poly.type
_entity_poly.pdbx_seq_one_letter_code
_entity_poly.pdbx_strand_id
1 'polypeptide(L)'
;MRPLTLGFIFLTVIAFAHQEPIESLNHVLVYPMEPGTSRRSFGGSPMVYSNTQNEKQPSPWCSVAVLCRRSFDPICGYDDNFGYAKFDDICHMLQVNCYWKYNFALVPSCNPVL
;
A
#
# COMPACT_ATOMS: atom_id res chain seq x y z
N MET A 1 -50.14 -30.97 29.13
CA MET A 1 -48.89 -31.75 29.06
C MET A 1 -47.91 -31.00 28.18
N ARG A 2 -46.81 -30.55 28.80
CA ARG A 2 -45.49 -30.14 28.27
C ARG A 2 -45.38 -29.36 26.94
N PRO A 3 -44.98 -28.07 26.97
CA PRO A 3 -44.45 -27.36 25.82
C PRO A 3 -42.99 -27.77 25.55
N LEU A 4 -42.68 -28.17 24.31
CA LEU A 4 -41.32 -28.37 23.81
C LEU A 4 -40.72 -27.01 23.43
N THR A 5 -40.37 -26.27 24.48
CA THR A 5 -39.59 -25.04 24.42
C THR A 5 -38.11 -25.33 24.10
N LEU A 6 -37.53 -24.46 23.26
CA LEU A 6 -36.18 -23.93 23.47
C LEU A 6 -34.97 -24.86 23.23
N GLY A 7 -35.09 -25.95 22.46
CA GLY A 7 -33.95 -26.84 22.17
C GLY A 7 -33.10 -26.47 20.95
N PHE A 8 -33.69 -25.85 19.92
CA PHE A 8 -33.04 -25.73 18.60
C PHE A 8 -32.37 -24.38 18.31
N ILE A 9 -32.65 -23.33 19.10
CA ILE A 9 -32.09 -21.99 18.85
C ILE A 9 -30.73 -21.80 19.56
N PHE A 10 -30.36 -22.66 20.51
CA PHE A 10 -29.09 -22.53 21.24
C PHE A 10 -27.87 -23.16 20.54
N LEU A 11 -28.06 -24.02 19.55
CA LEU A 11 -26.93 -24.70 18.86
C LEU A 11 -26.30 -23.87 17.74
N THR A 12 -26.91 -22.76 17.31
CA THR A 12 -26.31 -21.86 16.30
C THR A 12 -25.48 -20.72 16.92
N VAL A 13 -25.54 -20.51 18.24
CA VAL A 13 -24.85 -19.39 18.90
C VAL A 13 -23.41 -19.75 19.31
N ILE A 14 -23.02 -21.03 19.29
CA ILE A 14 -21.70 -21.49 19.77
C ILE A 14 -20.62 -21.47 18.66
N ALA A 15 -20.92 -20.98 17.46
CA ALA A 15 -19.91 -20.79 16.41
C ALA A 15 -19.13 -19.46 16.52
N PHE A 16 -19.36 -18.66 17.56
CA PHE A 16 -18.68 -17.37 17.80
C PHE A 16 -17.69 -17.46 18.97
N ALA A 17 -16.69 -18.33 18.89
CA ALA A 17 -15.65 -18.41 19.94
C ALA A 17 -14.26 -18.81 19.41
N HIS A 18 -13.81 -18.21 18.31
CA HIS A 18 -12.38 -18.15 18.02
C HIS A 18 -12.04 -16.77 17.42
N GLN A 19 -12.13 -15.75 18.26
CA GLN A 19 -11.50 -14.47 18.00
C GLN A 19 -10.01 -14.64 18.33
N GLU A 20 -9.19 -14.85 17.31
CA GLU A 20 -7.73 -14.81 17.44
C GLU A 20 -7.31 -13.42 17.97
N PRO A 21 -6.33 -13.35 18.91
CA PRO A 21 -5.92 -12.11 19.54
C PRO A 21 -5.31 -11.14 18.53
N ILE A 22 -5.65 -9.85 18.66
CA ILE A 22 -5.10 -8.74 17.89
C ILE A 22 -3.64 -8.57 18.30
N GLU A 23 -2.73 -9.22 17.59
CA GLU A 23 -1.30 -9.12 17.85
C GLU A 23 -0.74 -7.84 17.21
N SER A 24 -0.49 -6.87 18.10
CA SER A 24 0.48 -5.78 18.03
C SER A 24 0.58 -4.96 16.73
N LEU A 25 -0.06 -3.80 16.78
CA LEU A 25 0.22 -2.64 15.94
C LEU A 25 1.71 -2.23 16.06
N ASN A 26 2.57 -2.78 15.21
CA ASN A 26 3.92 -2.25 15.03
C ASN A 26 3.86 -1.12 13.99
N HIS A 27 4.06 0.10 14.48
CA HIS A 27 4.07 1.36 13.75
C HIS A 27 4.91 1.32 12.45
N VAL A 28 4.30 1.66 11.31
CA VAL A 28 4.99 2.38 10.24
C VAL A 28 4.32 3.75 10.16
N LEU A 29 5.05 4.77 10.61
CA LEU A 29 4.57 6.15 10.66
C LEU A 29 4.24 6.65 9.24
N VAL A 30 2.95 6.65 8.92
CA VAL A 30 2.40 7.48 7.83
C VAL A 30 2.38 8.91 8.37
N TYR A 31 3.24 9.78 7.85
CA TYR A 31 3.16 11.20 8.20
C TYR A 31 1.88 11.82 7.59
N PRO A 32 1.03 12.49 8.37
CA PRO A 32 -0.04 13.29 7.81
C PRO A 32 0.56 14.46 7.03
N MET A 33 0.21 14.62 5.75
CA MET A 33 0.40 15.89 5.06
C MET A 33 -0.63 16.88 5.63
N GLU A 34 -0.20 17.74 6.55
CA GLU A 34 -0.91 18.97 6.83
C GLU A 34 -0.78 19.94 5.64
N PRO A 35 -1.84 20.68 5.27
CA PRO A 35 -1.75 21.67 4.20
C PRO A 35 -1.14 22.95 4.79
N GLY A 36 0.17 23.07 4.72
CA GLY A 36 0.90 24.21 5.26
C GLY A 36 2.17 24.49 4.49
N THR A 37 2.13 25.55 3.68
CA THR A 37 3.26 26.23 3.04
C THR A 37 4.59 26.04 3.75
N SER A 38 5.54 25.30 3.15
CA SER A 38 6.96 25.54 3.33
C SER A 38 7.78 24.74 2.32
N ARG A 39 8.72 25.41 1.65
CA ARG A 39 9.72 24.84 0.74
C ARG A 39 10.44 23.69 1.45
N ARG A 40 10.25 22.44 1.02
CA ARG A 40 11.05 21.31 1.52
C ARG A 40 11.99 20.83 0.43
N SER A 41 13.28 21.05 0.68
CA SER A 41 14.39 20.44 -0.04
C SER A 41 14.22 18.91 -0.02
N PHE A 42 14.15 18.31 -1.21
CA PHE A 42 14.15 16.87 -1.41
C PHE A 42 15.50 16.29 -0.96
N GLY A 43 15.53 15.70 0.23
CA GLY A 43 16.72 15.05 0.81
C GLY A 43 16.42 13.72 1.51
N GLY A 44 15.30 13.08 1.18
CA GLY A 44 14.96 11.74 1.68
C GLY A 44 15.42 10.68 0.69
N SER A 45 16.21 9.71 1.15
CA SER A 45 16.63 8.55 0.35
C SER A 45 15.40 7.80 -0.21
N PRO A 46 15.47 7.28 -1.45
CA PRO A 46 14.38 6.49 -2.03
C PRO A 46 14.17 5.22 -1.19
N MET A 47 12.92 4.95 -0.83
CA MET A 47 12.54 3.78 -0.04
C MET A 47 12.34 2.61 -1.02
N VAL A 48 13.23 1.61 -0.97
CA VAL A 48 13.09 0.37 -1.73
C VAL A 48 12.12 -0.56 -0.99
N TYR A 49 11.02 -0.96 -1.63
CA TYR A 49 10.09 -1.95 -1.07
C TYR A 49 10.49 -3.36 -1.50
N SER A 50 10.86 -4.21 -0.53
CA SER A 50 11.14 -5.62 -0.78
C SER A 50 9.85 -6.42 -0.80
N ASN A 51 9.53 -6.99 -1.98
CA ASN A 51 8.42 -7.92 -2.14
C ASN A 51 8.76 -9.23 -1.42
N THR A 52 8.40 -9.36 -0.15
CA THR A 52 8.33 -10.68 0.48
C THR A 52 7.14 -11.39 -0.16
N GLN A 53 7.38 -12.48 -0.88
CA GLN A 53 6.41 -13.20 -1.72
C GLN A 53 5.27 -13.86 -0.93
N ASN A 54 4.45 -13.07 -0.24
CA ASN A 54 3.13 -13.51 0.18
C ASN A 54 2.15 -13.11 -0.92
N GLU A 55 1.88 -14.02 -1.84
CA GLU A 55 0.93 -13.82 -2.97
C GLU A 55 -0.46 -13.36 -2.52
N LYS A 56 -0.80 -13.58 -1.24
CA LYS A 56 -2.07 -13.15 -0.65
C LYS A 56 -2.10 -11.69 -0.20
N GLN A 57 -0.96 -11.00 -0.08
CA GLN A 57 -0.95 -9.61 0.35
C GLN A 57 -1.10 -8.66 -0.84
N PRO A 58 -2.07 -7.73 -0.80
CA PRO A 58 -2.21 -6.72 -1.84
C PRO A 58 -0.94 -5.85 -1.86
N SER A 59 -0.49 -5.51 -3.06
CA SER A 59 0.68 -4.64 -3.24
C SER A 59 0.43 -3.30 -2.54
N PRO A 60 1.39 -2.77 -1.75
CA PRO A 60 1.21 -1.53 -1.00
C PRO A 60 0.89 -0.35 -1.93
N TRP A 61 1.39 -0.42 -3.17
CA TRP A 61 1.17 0.58 -4.21
C TRP A 61 -0.30 0.69 -4.63
N CYS A 62 -1.07 -0.40 -4.57
CA CYS A 62 -2.45 -0.42 -5.05
C CYS A 62 -3.39 0.47 -4.23
N SER A 63 -3.24 0.46 -2.91
CA SER A 63 -4.08 1.27 -2.03
C SER A 63 -3.89 2.77 -2.29
N VAL A 64 -2.63 3.19 -2.45
CA VAL A 64 -2.28 4.58 -2.73
C VAL A 64 -2.67 4.96 -4.16
N ALA A 65 -2.44 4.08 -5.14
CA ALA A 65 -2.74 4.33 -6.55
C ALA A 65 -4.22 4.65 -6.81
N VAL A 66 -5.15 4.02 -6.08
CA VAL A 66 -6.61 4.25 -6.22
C VAL A 66 -7.02 5.62 -5.66
N LEU A 67 -6.38 6.06 -4.58
CA LEU A 67 -6.68 7.34 -3.92
C LEU A 67 -5.90 8.52 -4.53
N CYS A 68 -4.92 8.22 -5.38
CA CYS A 68 -4.01 9.22 -5.92
C CYS A 68 -4.72 10.13 -6.94
N ARG A 69 -4.57 11.45 -6.75
CA ARG A 69 -5.07 12.46 -7.68
C ARG A 69 -4.02 12.76 -8.75
N ARG A 70 -4.36 12.47 -10.01
CA ARG A 70 -3.51 12.75 -11.18
C ARG A 70 -3.18 14.25 -11.25
N SER A 71 -1.91 14.56 -11.47
CA SER A 71 -1.42 15.92 -11.68
C SER A 71 -0.81 16.11 -13.07
N PHE A 72 -0.44 15.01 -13.76
CA PHE A 72 0.26 15.02 -15.05
C PHE A 72 1.58 15.81 -15.04
N ASP A 73 2.24 15.89 -13.87
CA ASP A 73 3.59 16.42 -13.73
C ASP A 73 4.61 15.28 -13.91
N PRO A 74 5.36 15.22 -15.04
CA PRO A 74 6.17 14.06 -15.37
C PRO A 74 7.27 13.82 -14.34
N ILE A 75 7.45 12.54 -13.97
CA ILE A 75 8.46 12.10 -13.02
C ILE A 75 9.36 11.01 -13.62
N CYS A 76 10.45 10.75 -12.91
CA CYS A 76 11.37 9.65 -13.19
C CYS A 76 11.27 8.59 -12.08
N GLY A 77 11.17 7.33 -12.47
CA GLY A 77 11.25 6.18 -11.57
C GLY A 77 12.42 5.28 -11.93
N TYR A 78 12.93 4.55 -10.95
CA TYR A 78 13.98 3.55 -11.12
C TYR A 78 13.56 2.23 -10.46
N ASP A 79 13.75 1.12 -11.17
CA ASP A 79 13.59 -0.24 -10.66
C ASP A 79 14.88 -1.02 -10.94
N ASP A 80 15.35 -1.81 -9.98
CA ASP A 80 16.62 -2.55 -10.11
C ASP A 80 16.64 -3.53 -11.30
N ASN A 81 15.48 -4.06 -11.70
CA ASN A 81 15.35 -5.03 -12.79
C ASN A 81 15.09 -4.36 -14.16
N PHE A 82 14.45 -3.20 -14.17
CA PHE A 82 13.98 -2.54 -15.41
C PHE A 82 14.71 -1.22 -15.72
N GLY A 83 15.50 -0.71 -14.79
CA GLY A 83 16.23 0.55 -14.93
C GLY A 83 15.32 1.78 -14.79
N TYR A 84 15.67 2.84 -15.51
CA TYR A 84 14.97 4.13 -15.46
C TYR A 84 13.74 4.15 -16.38
N ALA A 85 12.64 4.73 -15.88
CA ALA A 85 11.42 4.93 -16.65
C ALA A 85 10.81 6.33 -16.39
N LYS A 86 10.13 6.87 -17.40
CA LYS A 86 9.34 8.11 -17.31
C LYS A 86 7.88 7.78 -17.05
N PHE A 87 7.24 8.55 -16.19
CA PHE A 87 5.82 8.44 -15.90
C PHE A 87 5.16 9.81 -15.99
N ASP A 88 3.92 9.84 -16.48
CA ASP A 88 3.06 11.04 -16.52
C ASP A 88 2.98 11.78 -15.18
N ASP A 89 2.90 11.06 -14.06
CA ASP A 89 2.97 11.56 -12.69
C ASP A 89 3.21 10.41 -11.71
N ILE A 90 3.27 10.73 -10.41
CA ILE A 90 3.43 9.75 -9.34
C ILE A 90 2.28 8.73 -9.29
N CYS A 91 1.05 9.12 -9.60
CA CYS A 91 -0.09 8.20 -9.59
C CYS A 91 0.06 7.15 -10.69
N HIS A 92 0.52 7.53 -11.88
CA HIS A 92 0.78 6.59 -12.96
C HIS A 92 1.89 5.59 -12.58
N MET A 93 2.97 6.05 -11.95
CA MET A 93 4.03 5.15 -11.46
C MET A 93 3.48 4.15 -10.43
N LEU A 94 2.68 4.61 -9.46
CA LEU A 94 2.06 3.74 -8.45
C LEU A 94 1.08 2.72 -9.05
N GLN A 95 0.29 3.12 -10.05
CA GLN A 95 -0.59 2.21 -10.78
C GLN A 95 0.23 1.14 -11.50
N VAL A 96 1.32 1.52 -12.15
CA VAL A 96 2.22 0.59 -12.84
C VAL A 96 2.81 -0.42 -11.86
N ASN A 97 3.31 0.03 -10.70
CA ASN A 97 3.81 -0.87 -9.64
C ASN A 97 2.71 -1.80 -9.09
N CYS A 98 1.47 -1.31 -8.97
CA CYS A 98 0.35 -2.09 -8.50
C CYS A 98 -0.04 -3.23 -9.46
N TYR A 99 -0.28 -2.91 -10.73
CA TYR A 99 -0.80 -3.83 -11.74
C TYR A 99 0.26 -4.81 -12.24
N TRP A 100 1.46 -4.29 -12.54
CA TRP A 100 2.54 -5.07 -13.17
C TRP A 100 3.54 -5.63 -12.18
N LYS A 101 3.32 -5.41 -10.88
CA LYS A 101 4.20 -5.87 -9.79
C LYS A 101 5.64 -5.36 -9.91
N TYR A 102 5.83 -4.20 -10.55
CA TYR A 102 7.09 -3.48 -10.54
C TYR A 102 7.30 -2.76 -9.20
N ASN A 103 8.54 -2.31 -8.97
CA ASN A 103 8.96 -1.57 -7.78
C ASN A 103 9.73 -0.30 -8.17
N PHE A 104 9.19 0.47 -9.13
CA PHE A 104 9.75 1.77 -9.46
C PHE A 104 9.69 2.71 -8.25
N ALA A 105 10.85 3.21 -7.84
CA ALA A 105 11.00 4.24 -6.83
C ALA A 105 11.25 5.60 -7.49
N LEU A 106 10.70 6.68 -6.92
CA LEU A 106 10.89 8.03 -7.43
C LEU A 106 12.37 8.43 -7.37
N VAL A 107 12.91 8.91 -8.49
CA VAL A 107 14.28 9.41 -8.61
C VAL A 107 14.29 10.81 -9.21
N PRO A 108 15.31 11.63 -8.93
CA PRO A 108 15.37 13.01 -9.42
C PRO A 108 15.63 13.14 -10.92
N SER A 109 16.16 12.08 -11.56
CA SER A 109 16.55 12.08 -12.97
C SER A 109 16.30 10.70 -13.57
N CYS A 110 15.98 10.67 -14.87
CA CYS A 110 15.80 9.47 -15.67
C CYS A 110 17.13 8.98 -16.28
N ASN A 111 18.24 9.63 -15.94
CA ASN A 111 19.56 9.28 -16.42
C ASN A 111 20.41 8.77 -15.25
N PRO A 112 21.22 7.72 -15.46
CA PRO A 112 22.21 7.30 -14.48
C PRO A 112 23.17 8.45 -14.20
N VAL A 113 23.48 8.67 -12.91
CA VAL A 113 24.55 9.58 -12.51
C VAL A 113 25.86 8.88 -12.83
N LEU A 114 26.64 9.46 -13.74
CA LEU A 114 27.97 9.01 -14.13
C LEU A 114 29.00 9.29 -13.02
#